data_AF-A0A5C8JDI8-F1
#
_entry.id   AF-A0A5C8JDI8-F1
#
_cell.length_a   1.000
_cell.length_b   1.000
_cell.length_c   1.000
_cell.angle_alpha   90.00
_cell.angle_beta   90.00
_cell.angle_gamma   90.00
#
_symmetry.space_group_name_H-M   'P 1'
#
loop_
_entity.id
_entity.type
_entity.pdbx_description
1 polymer ?
#
loop_
_entity_poly.entity_id
_entity_poly.type
_entity_poly.pdbx_seq_one_letter_code
_entity_poly.pdbx_strand_id
1 'polypeptide(L)'
;MLTSIPSIFKNENRNWFYIFGSIFIVLVMIYLLLHNMIQGEEIINFTKAEIANIEAIIDNTSSQLDSTGKSKRNLDIDEREVVKANIREYIVSRYSLTEEFSKTNFGLFLTQYANAGFPTSFLSEYKLKVKSYFWLTENEVFLEIIFWSLFGVLCSLFYYISEAMATGTFEPEQEYVHAAKLFYAPLTALVIYFSINALISNGEVNLNSLRHGLIILSYILGFFSGRTIELLSRLKDLLLPTGNREKETGRTASGKIFEQLTEDEQHTLILKAIEANDEKWRSKYPNIQAIGSGKKYIDEKKTNLNAIIFTVTNKEDDLNSLDKVPEYVAYDGYQIATDVQEVPALITSQSIRALGSGVSRIDSDKFGTIGLKVYRSEGDHKKFFILSCYHVLCRTELLKQELTVSDPHSVNAPEVVCPCKKDDASVMDNIVGKVEFGKLNSYLDAAIAKLPYGSMIENKIGSITNPSAIYDLKKDDEDNNFYVQTWGWTSKYSTGKVKKIYDNPNIIYEAIGPKVLKELIQVEKISANGDSGAPVFTMAGEVVGIIVGGDNNKISYVLPIRTIINGLNIKL
;
A
#
# COMPACT_ATOMS: atom_id res chain seq x y z
N MET A 1 3.83 -55.36 -0.80
CA MET A 1 4.08 -53.96 -0.39
C MET A 1 3.31 -52.98 -1.29
N LEU A 2 2.03 -53.25 -1.57
CA LEU A 2 1.12 -52.42 -2.39
C LEU A 2 -0.35 -52.74 -2.05
N THR A 3 -0.69 -52.78 -0.75
CA THR A 3 -2.06 -53.03 -0.28
C THR A 3 -2.40 -52.11 0.88
N SER A 4 -2.47 -50.81 0.59
CA SER A 4 -3.28 -49.86 1.34
C SER A 4 -3.59 -48.70 0.41
N ILE A 5 -4.61 -48.88 -0.45
CA ILE A 5 -5.29 -47.73 -1.02
C ILE A 5 -5.92 -47.02 0.19
N PRO A 6 -5.55 -45.76 0.46
CA PRO A 6 -5.96 -45.07 1.68
C PRO A 6 -7.48 -45.00 1.76
N SER A 7 -8.00 -45.08 2.99
CA SER A 7 -9.42 -45.01 3.37
C SER A 7 -10.14 -43.69 3.00
N ILE A 8 -9.52 -42.87 2.15
CA ILE A 8 -10.04 -41.64 1.53
C ILE A 8 -11.33 -41.91 0.73
N PHE A 9 -11.62 -43.16 0.37
CA PHE A 9 -12.79 -43.54 -0.42
C PHE A 9 -14.00 -44.09 0.38
N LYS A 10 -14.08 -43.89 1.71
CA LYS A 10 -15.30 -44.24 2.45
C LYS A 10 -16.46 -43.28 2.10
N ASN A 11 -17.66 -43.86 1.96
CA ASN A 11 -18.76 -43.40 1.12
C ASN A 11 -19.44 -42.06 1.51
N GLU A 12 -19.34 -41.64 2.77
CA GLU A 12 -20.05 -40.43 3.26
C GLU A 12 -19.38 -39.14 2.76
N ASN A 13 -18.06 -39.13 2.65
CA ASN A 13 -17.27 -37.98 2.19
C ASN A 13 -17.42 -37.70 0.68
N ARG A 14 -18.04 -38.58 -0.11
CA ARG A 14 -18.25 -38.34 -1.56
C ARG A 14 -19.52 -37.54 -1.83
N ASN A 15 -20.47 -37.53 -0.91
CA ASN A 15 -21.79 -36.93 -1.15
C ASN A 15 -21.70 -35.42 -1.36
N TRP A 16 -20.90 -34.69 -0.58
CA TRP A 16 -20.75 -33.24 -0.77
C TRP A 16 -20.24 -32.90 -2.18
N PHE A 17 -19.22 -33.62 -2.67
CA PHE A 17 -18.59 -33.31 -3.96
C PHE A 17 -19.59 -33.49 -5.10
N TYR A 18 -20.42 -34.54 -5.04
CA TYR A 18 -21.48 -34.75 -6.02
C TYR A 18 -22.60 -33.70 -5.89
N ILE A 19 -22.99 -33.31 -4.68
CA ILE A 19 -24.02 -32.29 -4.45
C ILE A 19 -23.55 -30.93 -4.97
N PHE A 20 -22.42 -30.41 -4.50
CA PHE A 20 -21.92 -29.11 -4.93
C PHE A 20 -21.42 -29.14 -6.39
N GLY A 21 -20.86 -30.27 -6.84
CA GLY A 21 -20.53 -30.54 -8.24
C GLY A 21 -21.72 -30.44 -9.18
N SER A 22 -22.84 -31.06 -8.82
CA SER A 22 -24.07 -31.00 -9.62
C SER A 22 -24.70 -29.61 -9.59
N ILE A 23 -24.72 -28.92 -8.45
CA ILE A 23 -25.15 -27.51 -8.36
C ILE A 23 -24.31 -26.62 -9.28
N PHE A 24 -22.99 -26.80 -9.31
CA PHE A 24 -22.09 -26.05 -10.17
C PHE A 24 -22.38 -26.28 -11.66
N ILE A 25 -22.56 -27.53 -12.08
CA ILE A 25 -22.91 -27.85 -13.48
C ILE A 25 -24.26 -27.23 -13.84
N VAL A 26 -25.26 -27.35 -12.98
CA VAL A 26 -26.60 -26.77 -13.21
C VAL A 26 -26.50 -25.25 -13.32
N LEU A 27 -25.75 -24.58 -12.45
CA LEU A 27 -25.53 -23.14 -12.49
C LEU A 27 -24.92 -22.70 -13.82
N VAL A 28 -23.86 -23.37 -14.28
CA VAL A 28 -23.21 -23.08 -15.57
C VAL A 28 -24.18 -23.30 -16.74
N MET A 29 -24.94 -24.39 -16.73
CA MET A 29 -25.91 -24.68 -17.79
C MET A 29 -27.03 -23.63 -17.84
N ILE A 30 -27.54 -23.21 -16.69
CA ILE A 30 -28.54 -22.13 -16.61
C ILE A 30 -27.97 -20.83 -17.14
N TYR A 31 -26.75 -20.46 -16.74
CA TYR A 31 -26.09 -19.24 -17.21
C TYR A 31 -25.92 -19.23 -18.73
N LEU A 32 -25.44 -20.33 -19.31
CA LEU A 32 -25.28 -20.46 -20.76
C LEU A 32 -26.63 -20.44 -21.51
N LEU A 33 -27.65 -21.10 -20.96
CA LEU A 33 -28.99 -21.11 -21.54
C LEU A 33 -29.61 -19.71 -21.54
N LEU A 34 -29.47 -18.98 -20.43
CA LEU A 34 -29.95 -17.60 -20.33
C LEU A 34 -29.20 -16.68 -21.30
N HIS A 35 -27.87 -16.81 -21.43
CA HIS A 35 -27.08 -16.03 -22.39
C HIS A 35 -27.44 -16.32 -23.85
N ASN A 36 -27.94 -17.53 -24.13
CA ASN A 36 -28.47 -17.85 -25.45
C ASN A 36 -29.88 -17.27 -25.69
N MET A 37 -30.65 -17.03 -24.62
CA MET A 37 -32.00 -16.45 -24.70
C MET A 37 -32.01 -14.92 -24.67
N ILE A 38 -31.08 -14.32 -23.92
CA ILE A 38 -31.00 -12.88 -23.66
C ILE A 38 -29.63 -12.42 -24.13
N GLN A 39 -29.61 -11.61 -25.19
CA GLN A 39 -28.39 -11.04 -25.73
C GLN A 39 -27.79 -10.03 -24.74
N GLY A 40 -26.51 -10.20 -24.41
CA GLY A 40 -25.76 -9.23 -23.62
C GLY A 40 -25.69 -7.86 -24.29
N GLU A 41 -25.84 -6.81 -23.49
CA GLU A 41 -25.67 -5.42 -23.90
C GLU A 41 -24.70 -4.72 -22.93
N GLU A 42 -24.04 -3.66 -23.42
CA GLU A 42 -23.26 -2.73 -22.60
C GLU A 42 -23.52 -1.29 -23.02
N ILE A 43 -23.46 -0.36 -22.05
CA ILE A 43 -23.47 1.08 -22.32
C ILE A 43 -22.04 1.59 -22.31
N ILE A 44 -21.59 2.14 -23.44
CA ILE A 44 -20.27 2.75 -23.60
C ILE A 44 -20.40 4.25 -23.87
N ASN A 45 -19.39 5.01 -23.43
CA ASN A 45 -19.22 6.41 -23.85
C ASN A 45 -18.13 6.48 -24.92
N PHE A 46 -18.23 7.45 -25.82
CA PHE A 46 -17.15 7.70 -26.78
C PHE A 46 -15.87 8.14 -26.06
N THR A 47 -14.75 7.53 -26.44
CA THR A 47 -13.44 7.96 -26.00
C THR A 47 -13.07 9.30 -26.63
N LYS A 48 -12.11 10.03 -26.03
CA LYS A 48 -11.60 11.29 -26.62
C LYS A 48 -11.08 11.10 -28.05
N ALA A 49 -10.47 9.95 -28.34
CA ALA A 49 -9.97 9.63 -29.67
C ALA A 49 -11.11 9.41 -30.68
N GLU A 50 -12.18 8.74 -30.27
CA GLU A 50 -13.35 8.54 -31.13
C GLU A 50 -14.11 9.84 -31.39
N ILE A 51 -14.22 10.72 -30.38
CA ILE A 51 -14.76 12.07 -30.56
C ILE A 51 -13.92 12.85 -31.59
N ALA A 52 -12.59 12.82 -31.46
CA ALA A 52 -11.69 13.49 -32.41
C ALA A 52 -11.80 12.92 -33.84
N ASN A 53 -12.01 11.60 -33.98
CA ASN A 53 -12.23 10.98 -35.30
C ASN A 53 -13.57 11.41 -35.91
N ILE A 54 -14.63 11.52 -35.10
CA ILE A 54 -15.93 12.02 -35.56
C ILE A 54 -15.81 13.48 -36.00
N GLU A 55 -15.08 14.32 -35.24
CA GLU A 55 -14.78 15.69 -35.66
C GLU A 55 -14.01 15.74 -36.98
N ALA A 56 -13.01 14.88 -37.16
CA ALA A 56 -12.27 14.79 -38.41
C ALA A 56 -13.16 14.37 -39.59
N ILE A 57 -14.13 13.46 -39.37
CA ILE A 57 -15.11 13.07 -40.40
C ILE A 57 -15.99 14.27 -40.79
N ILE A 58 -16.47 15.04 -39.81
CA ILE A 58 -17.27 16.25 -40.05
C ILE A 58 -16.46 17.26 -40.87
N ASP A 59 -15.20 17.49 -40.50
CA ASP A 59 -14.34 18.51 -41.11
C ASP A 59 -13.94 18.14 -42.54
N ASN A 60 -13.58 16.87 -42.76
CA ASN A 60 -13.25 16.37 -44.09
C ASN A 60 -14.47 16.40 -45.02
N THR A 61 -15.63 15.96 -44.54
CA THR A 61 -16.86 15.94 -45.34
C THR A 61 -17.31 17.37 -45.67
N SER A 62 -17.27 18.29 -44.70
CA SER A 62 -17.63 19.71 -44.91
C SER A 62 -16.68 20.37 -45.91
N SER A 63 -15.37 20.10 -45.83
CA SER A 63 -14.37 20.66 -46.74
C SER A 63 -14.51 20.16 -48.18
N GLN A 64 -15.04 18.95 -48.37
CA GLN A 64 -15.30 18.39 -49.70
C GLN A 64 -16.57 18.96 -50.34
N LEU A 65 -17.59 19.27 -49.54
CA LEU A 65 -18.86 19.82 -50.00
C LEU A 65 -18.78 21.33 -50.26
N ASP A 66 -17.96 22.02 -49.47
CA ASP A 66 -17.93 23.47 -49.46
C ASP A 66 -16.79 24.06 -50.29
N SER A 67 -17.02 24.16 -51.60
CA SER A 67 -16.15 24.95 -52.49
C SER A 67 -16.13 26.46 -52.16
N THR A 68 -16.97 26.93 -51.23
CA THR A 68 -17.23 28.35 -50.94
C THR A 68 -16.81 28.85 -49.55
N GLY A 69 -16.30 27.98 -48.66
CA GLY A 69 -15.73 28.39 -47.36
C GLY A 69 -16.73 28.86 -46.28
N LYS A 70 -17.96 28.36 -46.29
CA LYS A 70 -18.96 28.56 -45.23
C LYS A 70 -18.55 27.86 -43.92
N SER A 71 -19.14 28.36 -42.83
CA SER A 71 -18.96 27.83 -41.48
C SER A 71 -19.78 26.54 -41.27
N LYS A 72 -19.29 25.60 -40.44
CA LYS A 72 -19.95 24.33 -40.05
C LYS A 72 -21.41 24.47 -39.59
N ARG A 73 -21.80 25.64 -39.06
CA ARG A 73 -23.19 25.91 -38.63
C ARG A 73 -24.16 26.13 -39.79
N ASN A 74 -23.66 26.36 -41.00
CA ASN A 74 -24.45 26.74 -42.18
C ASN A 74 -24.52 25.64 -43.24
N LEU A 75 -24.21 24.38 -42.87
CA LEU A 75 -24.44 23.25 -43.76
C LEU A 75 -25.92 23.14 -44.11
N ASP A 76 -26.21 22.92 -45.39
CA ASP A 76 -27.57 22.69 -45.87
C ASP A 76 -28.12 21.32 -45.40
N ILE A 77 -29.39 21.05 -45.68
CA ILE A 77 -30.06 19.83 -45.23
C ILE A 77 -29.43 18.59 -45.86
N ASP A 78 -29.06 18.65 -47.14
CA ASP A 78 -28.51 17.51 -47.88
C ASP A 78 -27.07 17.20 -47.43
N GLU A 79 -26.26 18.24 -47.21
CA GLU A 79 -24.90 18.13 -46.67
C GLU A 79 -24.90 17.48 -45.27
N ARG A 80 -25.86 17.85 -44.42
CA ARG A 80 -26.02 17.24 -43.08
C ARG A 80 -26.36 15.76 -43.16
N GLU A 81 -27.17 15.32 -44.13
CA GLU A 81 -27.49 13.91 -44.31
C GLU A 81 -26.26 13.09 -44.75
N VAL A 82 -25.38 13.66 -45.59
CA VAL A 82 -24.10 13.02 -45.96
C VAL A 82 -23.19 12.87 -44.73
N VAL A 83 -23.03 13.93 -43.92
CA VAL A 83 -22.24 13.87 -42.69
C VAL A 83 -22.81 12.83 -41.71
N LYS A 84 -24.14 12.79 -41.53
CA LYS A 84 -24.82 11.79 -40.70
C LYS A 84 -24.56 10.37 -41.18
N ALA A 85 -24.59 10.13 -42.50
CA ALA A 85 -24.32 8.83 -43.08
C ALA A 85 -22.88 8.37 -42.79
N ASN A 86 -21.90 9.25 -42.97
CA ASN A 86 -20.48 8.94 -42.70
C ASN A 86 -20.22 8.67 -41.21
N ILE A 87 -20.81 9.47 -40.31
CA ILE A 87 -20.72 9.24 -38.86
C ILE A 87 -21.39 7.91 -38.48
N ARG A 88 -22.55 7.61 -39.07
CA ARG A 88 -23.26 6.35 -38.84
C ARG A 88 -22.42 5.16 -39.27
N GLU A 89 -21.81 5.22 -40.45
CA GLU A 89 -20.95 4.16 -40.97
C GLU A 89 -19.72 3.94 -40.07
N TYR A 90 -19.07 5.01 -39.62
CA TYR A 90 -17.98 4.94 -38.66
C TYR A 90 -18.39 4.25 -37.35
N ILE A 91 -19.54 4.64 -36.76
CA ILE A 91 -19.99 4.07 -35.49
C ILE A 91 -20.44 2.61 -35.66
N VAL A 92 -21.16 2.27 -36.73
CA VAL A 92 -21.62 0.90 -37.01
C VAL A 92 -20.45 -0.04 -37.34
N SER A 93 -19.42 0.45 -38.03
CA SER A 93 -18.23 -0.36 -38.32
C SER A 93 -17.40 -0.61 -37.05
N ARG A 94 -17.41 0.32 -36.10
CA ARG A 94 -16.69 0.20 -34.84
C ARG A 94 -17.43 -0.62 -33.79
N TYR A 95 -18.75 -0.52 -33.75
CA TYR A 95 -19.57 -1.12 -32.71
C TYR A 95 -20.68 -1.99 -33.27
N SER A 96 -20.84 -3.16 -32.67
CA SER A 96 -21.98 -4.04 -32.94
C SER A 96 -23.23 -3.49 -32.26
N LEU A 97 -23.95 -2.58 -32.91
CA LEU A 97 -25.20 -2.01 -32.37
C LEU A 97 -26.30 -3.09 -32.31
N THR A 98 -27.18 -3.01 -31.32
CA THR A 98 -28.37 -3.88 -31.23
C THR A 98 -29.38 -3.47 -32.30
N GLU A 99 -30.10 -4.42 -32.90
CA GLU A 99 -30.94 -4.13 -34.09
C GLU A 99 -32.01 -3.07 -33.80
N GLU A 100 -32.61 -3.13 -32.61
CA GLU A 100 -33.63 -2.20 -32.16
C GLU A 100 -33.05 -0.80 -31.95
N PHE A 101 -31.89 -0.69 -31.31
CA PHE A 101 -31.22 0.59 -31.05
C PHE A 101 -30.66 1.24 -32.33
N SER A 102 -30.11 0.43 -33.23
CA SER A 102 -29.46 0.84 -34.49
C SER A 102 -30.40 1.55 -35.47
N LYS A 103 -31.68 1.18 -35.47
CA LYS A 103 -32.64 1.66 -36.47
C LYS A 103 -33.32 2.98 -36.09
N THR A 104 -33.79 3.11 -34.86
CA THR A 104 -34.66 4.25 -34.49
C THR A 104 -33.94 5.25 -33.59
N ASN A 105 -33.43 4.81 -32.45
CA ASN A 105 -32.87 5.73 -31.43
C ASN A 105 -31.56 6.37 -31.90
N PHE A 106 -30.68 5.60 -32.52
CA PHE A 106 -29.42 6.14 -33.02
C PHE A 106 -29.62 7.11 -34.19
N GLY A 107 -30.59 6.87 -35.07
CA GLY A 107 -30.94 7.79 -36.15
C GLY A 107 -31.53 9.11 -35.65
N LEU A 108 -32.40 9.05 -34.64
CA LEU A 108 -32.94 10.24 -33.96
C LEU A 108 -31.83 11.04 -33.28
N PHE A 109 -30.93 10.35 -32.57
CA PHE A 109 -29.74 10.97 -31.97
C PHE A 109 -28.89 11.71 -33.00
N LEU A 110 -28.51 11.07 -34.12
CA LEU A 110 -27.70 11.72 -35.16
C LEU A 110 -28.41 12.93 -35.77
N THR A 111 -29.74 12.88 -35.87
CA THR A 111 -30.54 14.01 -36.36
C THR A 111 -30.52 15.18 -35.37
N GLN A 112 -30.67 14.91 -34.06
CA GLN A 112 -30.55 15.94 -33.03
C GLN A 112 -29.13 16.52 -32.97
N TYR A 113 -28.11 15.66 -33.05
CA TYR A 113 -26.70 16.04 -33.07
C TYR A 113 -26.37 16.96 -34.26
N ALA A 114 -26.86 16.61 -35.46
CA ALA A 114 -26.70 17.44 -36.66
C ALA A 114 -27.45 18.78 -36.55
N ASN A 115 -28.68 18.77 -36.02
CA ASN A 115 -29.47 19.99 -35.83
C ASN A 115 -28.84 20.95 -34.81
N ALA A 116 -28.12 20.43 -33.82
CA ALA A 116 -27.36 21.22 -32.85
C ALA A 116 -26.05 21.79 -33.42
N GLY A 117 -25.68 21.47 -34.66
CA GLY A 117 -24.43 21.91 -35.28
C GLY A 117 -23.20 21.13 -34.83
N PHE A 118 -23.38 19.85 -34.51
CA PHE A 118 -22.32 18.90 -34.15
C PHE A 118 -21.41 19.31 -32.95
N PRO A 119 -21.96 19.73 -31.80
CA PRO A 119 -21.13 20.10 -30.64
C PRO A 119 -20.52 18.87 -29.94
N THR A 120 -19.21 18.87 -29.69
CA THR A 120 -18.50 17.76 -29.04
C THR A 120 -19.04 17.35 -27.68
N SER A 121 -19.59 18.30 -26.92
CA SER A 121 -20.22 18.03 -25.62
C SER A 121 -21.34 16.98 -25.74
N PHE A 122 -22.10 17.00 -26.84
CA PHE A 122 -23.18 16.07 -27.10
C PHE A 122 -22.69 14.63 -27.24
N LEU A 123 -21.53 14.42 -27.87
CA LEU A 123 -20.90 13.10 -27.96
C LEU A 123 -20.38 12.63 -26.61
N SER A 124 -19.81 13.53 -25.81
CA SER A 124 -19.27 13.15 -24.50
C SER A 124 -20.34 12.72 -23.50
N GLU A 125 -21.56 13.25 -23.64
CA GLU A 125 -22.70 12.93 -22.77
C GLU A 125 -23.52 11.73 -23.27
N TYR A 126 -23.40 11.39 -24.56
CA TYR A 126 -24.19 10.31 -25.14
C TYR A 126 -23.71 8.93 -24.72
N LYS A 127 -24.66 8.11 -24.27
CA LYS A 127 -24.49 6.74 -23.82
C LYS A 127 -24.91 5.78 -24.92
N LEU A 128 -23.94 5.18 -25.60
CA LEU A 128 -24.19 4.25 -26.71
C LEU A 128 -24.42 2.83 -26.18
N LYS A 129 -25.57 2.22 -26.51
CA LYS A 129 -25.82 0.80 -26.24
C LYS A 129 -25.22 -0.06 -27.35
N VAL A 130 -24.38 -1.03 -26.98
CA VAL A 130 -23.69 -1.95 -27.88
C VAL A 130 -23.91 -3.39 -27.43
N LYS A 131 -23.83 -4.34 -28.35
CA LYS A 131 -23.82 -5.77 -28.02
C LYS A 131 -22.59 -6.10 -27.19
N SER A 132 -22.79 -6.85 -26.11
CA SER A 132 -21.74 -7.34 -25.22
C SER A 132 -21.92 -8.84 -24.99
N TYR A 133 -20.86 -9.50 -24.51
CA TYR A 133 -20.96 -10.89 -24.06
C TYR A 133 -21.64 -11.00 -22.69
N PHE A 134 -21.60 -9.92 -21.90
CA PHE A 134 -22.15 -9.89 -20.55
C PHE A 134 -23.37 -8.98 -20.49
N TRP A 135 -24.25 -9.20 -19.50
CA TRP A 135 -25.38 -8.32 -19.25
C TRP A 135 -24.96 -7.11 -18.40
N LEU A 136 -24.37 -6.09 -19.03
CA LEU A 136 -23.83 -4.92 -18.34
C LEU A 136 -24.77 -3.70 -18.40
N THR A 137 -26.05 -3.93 -18.69
CA THR A 137 -27.08 -2.87 -18.70
C THR A 137 -28.20 -3.10 -17.70
N GLU A 138 -28.73 -1.98 -17.21
CA GLU A 138 -29.98 -1.89 -16.44
C GLU A 138 -30.12 -2.96 -15.35
N ASN A 139 -31.21 -3.73 -15.39
CA ASN A 139 -31.55 -4.73 -14.37
C ASN A 139 -30.80 -6.05 -14.58
N GLU A 140 -30.26 -6.28 -15.78
CA GLU A 140 -29.65 -7.56 -16.12
C GLU A 140 -28.26 -7.71 -15.46
N VAL A 141 -27.63 -6.59 -15.11
CA VAL A 141 -26.38 -6.57 -14.33
C VAL A 141 -26.51 -7.29 -12.98
N PHE A 142 -27.71 -7.31 -12.40
CA PHE A 142 -27.97 -8.04 -11.17
C PHE A 142 -27.82 -9.54 -11.35
N LEU A 143 -28.18 -10.07 -12.53
CA LEU A 143 -27.98 -11.47 -12.87
C LEU A 143 -26.49 -11.79 -12.94
N GLU A 144 -25.68 -10.94 -13.57
CA GLU A 144 -24.22 -11.11 -13.60
C GLU A 144 -23.63 -11.16 -12.18
N ILE A 145 -24.00 -10.21 -11.31
CA ILE A 145 -23.53 -10.19 -9.91
C ILE A 145 -23.90 -11.50 -9.19
N ILE A 146 -25.14 -11.97 -9.35
CA ILE A 146 -25.63 -13.21 -8.72
C ILE A 146 -24.87 -14.42 -9.25
N PHE A 147 -24.78 -14.60 -10.57
CA PHE A 147 -24.12 -15.76 -11.17
C PHE A 147 -22.64 -15.82 -10.83
N TRP A 148 -21.92 -14.70 -10.95
CA TRP A 148 -20.49 -14.68 -10.69
C TRP A 148 -20.14 -14.80 -9.21
N SER A 149 -20.96 -14.26 -8.31
CA SER A 149 -20.78 -14.49 -6.87
C SER A 149 -21.05 -15.94 -6.48
N LEU A 150 -22.11 -16.57 -7.00
CA LEU A 150 -22.39 -17.99 -6.79
C LEU A 150 -21.26 -18.87 -7.34
N PHE A 151 -20.77 -18.56 -8.55
CA PHE A 151 -19.64 -19.24 -9.16
C PHE A 151 -18.39 -19.13 -8.28
N GLY A 152 -18.08 -17.93 -7.78
CA GLY A 152 -17.00 -17.71 -6.83
C GLY A 152 -17.13 -18.54 -5.54
N VAL A 153 -18.33 -18.59 -4.94
CA VAL A 153 -18.59 -19.42 -3.75
C VAL A 153 -18.31 -20.89 -4.05
N LEU A 154 -18.83 -21.42 -5.17
CA LEU A 154 -18.64 -22.83 -5.52
C LEU A 154 -17.16 -23.16 -5.77
N CYS A 155 -16.42 -22.30 -6.48
CA CYS A 155 -14.96 -22.46 -6.64
C CYS A 155 -14.22 -22.47 -5.30
N SER A 156 -14.61 -21.58 -4.39
CA SER A 156 -14.05 -21.51 -3.03
C SER A 156 -14.36 -22.78 -2.23
N LEU A 157 -15.59 -23.30 -2.30
CA LEU A 157 -15.97 -24.56 -1.67
C LEU A 157 -15.16 -25.73 -2.23
N PHE A 158 -15.00 -25.84 -3.55
CA PHE A 158 -14.15 -26.90 -4.13
C PHE A 158 -12.71 -26.81 -3.64
N TYR A 159 -12.14 -25.61 -3.57
CA TYR A 159 -10.76 -25.43 -3.11
C TYR A 159 -10.60 -25.81 -1.63
N TYR A 160 -11.33 -25.13 -0.73
CA TYR A 160 -11.14 -25.28 0.71
C TYR A 160 -11.61 -26.63 1.24
N ILE A 161 -12.71 -27.18 0.73
CA ILE A 161 -13.16 -28.50 1.17
C ILE A 161 -12.18 -29.59 0.69
N SER A 162 -11.67 -29.48 -0.54
CA SER A 162 -10.66 -30.44 -1.03
C SER A 162 -9.37 -30.38 -0.21
N GLU A 163 -8.92 -29.18 0.18
CA GLU A 163 -7.76 -29.01 1.06
C GLU A 163 -8.01 -29.56 2.47
N ALA A 164 -9.18 -29.27 3.05
CA ALA A 164 -9.57 -29.80 4.37
C ALA A 164 -9.65 -31.35 4.35
N MET A 165 -10.13 -31.93 3.25
CA MET A 165 -10.14 -33.38 3.06
C MET A 165 -8.73 -33.95 2.92
N ALA A 166 -7.86 -33.31 2.15
CA ALA A 166 -6.47 -33.75 1.98
C ALA A 166 -5.69 -33.74 3.31
N THR A 167 -6.02 -32.80 4.21
CA THR A 167 -5.37 -32.65 5.52
C THR A 167 -6.08 -33.41 6.65
N GLY A 168 -7.25 -34.02 6.40
CA GLY A 168 -8.03 -34.71 7.43
C GLY A 168 -8.72 -33.78 8.43
N THR A 169 -8.88 -32.50 8.09
CA THR A 169 -9.53 -31.46 8.92
C THR A 169 -10.98 -31.18 8.50
N PHE A 170 -11.52 -31.95 7.55
CA PHE A 170 -12.91 -31.78 7.10
C PHE A 170 -13.90 -32.25 8.17
N GLU A 171 -14.80 -31.36 8.56
CA GLU A 171 -15.90 -31.61 9.49
C GLU A 171 -17.24 -31.68 8.73
N PRO A 172 -17.84 -32.88 8.54
CA PRO A 172 -19.10 -33.04 7.80
C PRO A 172 -20.27 -32.26 8.41
N GLU A 173 -20.21 -32.02 9.72
CA GLU A 173 -21.23 -31.23 10.41
C GLU A 173 -21.29 -29.79 9.90
N GLN A 174 -20.24 -29.24 9.29
CA GLN A 174 -20.23 -27.86 8.79
C GLN A 174 -20.85 -27.70 7.38
N GLU A 175 -21.36 -28.76 6.76
CA GLU A 175 -21.96 -28.71 5.42
C GLU A 175 -23.09 -27.66 5.30
N TYR A 176 -23.91 -27.49 6.36
CA TYR A 176 -24.98 -26.49 6.36
C TYR A 176 -24.44 -25.05 6.32
N VAL A 177 -23.26 -24.80 6.91
CA VAL A 177 -22.60 -23.49 6.87
C VAL A 177 -22.16 -23.19 5.43
N HIS A 178 -21.64 -24.19 4.73
CA HIS A 178 -21.27 -24.08 3.31
C HIS A 178 -22.48 -23.85 2.41
N ALA A 179 -23.58 -24.55 2.65
CA ALA A 179 -24.84 -24.32 1.95
C ALA A 179 -25.38 -22.91 2.18
N ALA A 180 -25.31 -22.38 3.41
CA ALA A 180 -25.73 -21.02 3.72
C ALA A 180 -24.99 -19.98 2.87
N LYS A 181 -23.70 -20.20 2.53
CA LYS A 181 -22.92 -19.30 1.67
C LYS A 181 -23.52 -19.12 0.29
N LEU A 182 -24.11 -20.18 -0.28
CA LEU A 182 -24.79 -20.10 -1.58
C LEU A 182 -25.99 -19.15 -1.54
N PHE A 183 -26.63 -18.97 -0.38
CA PHE A 183 -27.76 -18.07 -0.23
C PHE A 183 -27.32 -16.63 0.05
N TYR A 184 -26.46 -16.43 1.05
CA TYR A 184 -26.15 -15.07 1.49
C TYR A 184 -25.13 -14.35 0.59
N ALA A 185 -24.20 -15.06 -0.07
CA ALA A 185 -23.15 -14.41 -0.86
C ALA A 185 -23.67 -13.56 -2.04
N PRO A 186 -24.63 -14.02 -2.87
CA PRO A 186 -25.19 -13.16 -3.92
C PRO A 186 -25.93 -11.95 -3.34
N LEU A 187 -26.60 -12.11 -2.20
CA LEU A 187 -27.28 -11.00 -1.51
C LEU A 187 -26.28 -9.97 -0.98
N THR A 188 -25.19 -10.40 -0.36
CA THR A 188 -24.15 -9.48 0.13
C THR A 188 -23.42 -8.78 -1.01
N ALA A 189 -23.15 -9.48 -2.12
CA ALA A 189 -22.58 -8.88 -3.32
C ALA A 189 -23.50 -7.78 -3.90
N LEU A 190 -24.82 -8.02 -3.96
CA LEU A 190 -25.80 -7.01 -4.37
C LEU A 190 -25.83 -5.81 -3.41
N VAL A 191 -25.83 -6.04 -2.10
CA VAL A 191 -25.80 -4.95 -1.10
C VAL A 191 -24.55 -4.09 -1.24
N ILE A 192 -23.38 -4.72 -1.46
CA ILE A 192 -22.13 -3.99 -1.70
C ILE A 192 -22.22 -3.20 -3.01
N TYR A 193 -22.73 -3.80 -4.08
CA TYR A 193 -22.95 -3.10 -5.34
C TYR A 193 -23.87 -1.88 -5.18
N PHE A 194 -25.00 -2.04 -4.49
CA PHE A 194 -25.91 -0.92 -4.22
C PHE A 194 -25.27 0.16 -3.35
N SER A 195 -24.45 -0.23 -2.37
CA SER A 195 -23.73 0.71 -1.53
C SER A 195 -22.72 1.53 -2.35
N ILE A 196 -21.94 0.86 -3.21
CA ILE A 196 -20.99 1.53 -4.12
C ILE A 196 -21.75 2.45 -5.09
N ASN A 197 -22.85 1.97 -5.68
CA ASN A 197 -23.66 2.75 -6.60
C ASN A 197 -24.28 3.98 -5.93
N ALA A 198 -24.78 3.85 -4.70
CA ALA A 198 -25.35 4.97 -3.93
C ALA A 198 -24.29 6.01 -3.53
N LEU A 199 -23.08 5.56 -3.16
CA LEU A 199 -21.96 6.45 -2.88
C LEU A 199 -21.51 7.21 -4.13
N ILE A 200 -21.47 6.52 -5.27
CA ILE A 200 -21.06 7.11 -6.54
C ILE A 200 -22.15 7.99 -7.13
N SER A 201 -23.44 7.68 -7.00
CA SER A 201 -24.50 8.55 -7.53
C SER A 201 -24.51 9.95 -6.93
N ASN A 202 -23.85 10.15 -5.79
CA ASN A 202 -23.68 11.45 -5.14
C ASN A 202 -22.42 12.23 -5.62
N GLY A 203 -21.64 11.72 -6.58
CA GLY A 203 -20.45 12.37 -7.13
C GLY A 203 -20.15 11.98 -8.58
N GLU A 204 -19.39 12.80 -9.32
CA GLU A 204 -19.13 12.66 -10.77
C GLU A 204 -18.28 11.43 -11.19
N VAL A 205 -18.20 10.36 -10.38
CA VAL A 205 -17.36 9.21 -10.70
C VAL A 205 -18.02 8.37 -11.79
N ASN A 206 -17.40 8.36 -12.97
CA ASN A 206 -17.90 7.64 -14.14
C ASN A 206 -17.75 6.12 -13.94
N LEU A 207 -18.88 5.43 -13.71
CA LEU A 207 -18.97 3.97 -13.51
C LEU A 207 -18.55 3.13 -14.71
N ASN A 208 -18.34 3.71 -15.89
CA ASN A 208 -18.08 2.93 -17.09
C ASN A 208 -16.79 2.11 -17.02
N SER A 209 -15.76 2.58 -16.30
CA SER A 209 -14.55 1.78 -16.06
C SER A 209 -14.77 0.63 -15.07
N LEU A 210 -15.79 0.74 -14.21
CA LEU A 210 -16.05 -0.20 -13.13
C LEU A 210 -16.94 -1.38 -13.56
N ARG A 211 -17.65 -1.25 -14.70
CA ARG A 211 -18.57 -2.30 -15.21
C ARG A 211 -17.87 -3.63 -15.50
N HIS A 212 -16.73 -3.58 -16.19
CA HIS A 212 -15.93 -4.79 -16.43
C HIS A 212 -15.30 -5.31 -15.12
N GLY A 213 -14.92 -4.39 -14.23
CA GLY A 213 -14.45 -4.73 -12.89
C GLY A 213 -15.53 -5.38 -12.01
N LEU A 214 -16.82 -5.17 -12.30
CA LEU A 214 -17.94 -5.66 -11.50
C LEU A 214 -18.05 -7.18 -11.53
N ILE A 215 -17.80 -7.81 -12.68
CA ILE A 215 -17.82 -9.28 -12.81
C ILE A 215 -16.71 -9.89 -11.95
N ILE A 216 -15.49 -9.35 -12.08
CA ILE A 216 -14.32 -9.77 -11.29
C ILE A 216 -14.58 -9.54 -9.80
N LEU A 217 -15.12 -8.38 -9.43
CA LEU A 217 -15.48 -8.04 -8.06
C LEU A 217 -16.51 -9.02 -7.50
N SER A 218 -17.58 -9.31 -8.24
CA SER A 218 -18.64 -10.24 -7.83
C SER A 218 -18.08 -11.64 -7.59
N TYR A 219 -17.21 -12.11 -8.49
CA TYR A 219 -16.48 -13.36 -8.30
C TYR A 219 -15.64 -13.36 -7.02
N ILE A 220 -14.83 -12.32 -6.79
CA ILE A 220 -13.98 -12.19 -5.60
C ILE A 220 -14.83 -12.17 -4.32
N LEU A 221 -15.94 -11.41 -4.31
CA LEU A 221 -16.85 -11.33 -3.16
C LEU A 221 -17.50 -12.69 -2.85
N GLY A 222 -17.83 -13.47 -3.88
CA GLY A 222 -18.28 -14.85 -3.74
C GLY A 222 -17.20 -15.78 -3.20
N PHE A 223 -16.01 -15.75 -3.83
CA PHE A 223 -14.88 -16.61 -3.48
C PHE A 223 -14.42 -16.39 -2.02
N PHE A 224 -14.39 -15.14 -1.59
CA PHE A 224 -14.05 -14.75 -0.21
C PHE A 224 -15.28 -14.39 0.62
N SER A 225 -16.42 -15.05 0.40
CA SER A 225 -17.71 -14.76 1.06
C SER A 225 -17.65 -14.64 2.60
N GLY A 226 -16.74 -15.36 3.27
CA GLY A 226 -16.51 -15.18 4.71
C GLY A 226 -15.96 -13.79 5.07
N ARG A 227 -14.95 -13.31 4.33
CA ARG A 227 -14.40 -11.95 4.49
C ARG A 227 -15.36 -10.88 3.99
N THR A 228 -16.19 -11.21 3.00
CA THR A 228 -17.24 -10.31 2.51
C THR A 228 -18.25 -9.94 3.60
N ILE A 229 -18.62 -10.89 4.47
CA ILE A 229 -19.48 -10.58 5.63
C ILE A 229 -18.78 -9.62 6.59
N GLU A 230 -17.49 -9.84 6.87
CA GLU A 230 -16.71 -8.94 7.72
C GLU A 230 -16.63 -7.53 7.13
N LEU A 231 -16.41 -7.43 5.81
CA LEU A 231 -16.44 -6.16 5.09
C LEU A 231 -17.80 -5.47 5.24
N LEU A 232 -18.90 -6.22 5.13
CA LEU A 232 -20.25 -5.68 5.32
C LEU A 232 -20.47 -5.20 6.75
N SER A 233 -19.91 -5.87 7.76
CA SER A 233 -19.94 -5.40 9.14
C SER A 233 -19.21 -4.07 9.29
N ARG A 234 -18.00 -3.95 8.73
CA ARG A 234 -17.22 -2.69 8.75
C ARG A 234 -17.95 -1.57 8.00
N LEU A 235 -18.57 -1.90 6.88
CA LEU A 235 -19.37 -0.95 6.10
C LEU A 235 -20.63 -0.51 6.87
N LYS A 236 -21.30 -1.44 7.58
CA LYS A 236 -22.42 -1.14 8.47
C LYS A 236 -21.98 -0.15 9.55
N ASP A 237 -20.85 -0.40 10.19
CA ASP A 237 -20.32 0.45 11.27
C ASP A 237 -19.89 1.83 10.74
N LEU A 238 -19.45 1.91 9.49
CA LEU A 238 -19.12 3.17 8.81
C LEU A 238 -20.36 3.98 8.40
N LEU A 239 -21.37 3.34 7.80
CA LEU A 239 -22.58 3.98 7.27
C LEU A 239 -23.59 4.32 8.36
N LEU A 240 -23.66 3.47 9.39
CA LEU A 240 -24.50 3.64 10.55
C LEU A 240 -23.57 3.73 11.76
N PRO A 241 -22.86 4.85 11.98
CA PRO A 241 -22.16 5.08 13.22
C PRO A 241 -23.20 5.23 14.31
N THR A 242 -23.70 4.09 14.81
CA THR A 242 -24.58 4.07 15.96
C THR A 242 -23.75 4.66 17.09
N GLY A 243 -24.11 5.87 17.54
CA GLY A 243 -23.53 6.56 18.68
C GLY A 243 -23.69 5.81 20.03
N ASN A 244 -23.98 4.52 19.98
CA ASN A 244 -24.05 3.64 21.13
C ASN A 244 -22.64 3.28 21.57
N ARG A 245 -22.09 4.18 22.40
CA ARG A 245 -21.43 3.84 23.66
C ARG A 245 -22.35 2.92 24.50
N GLU A 246 -22.69 1.74 24.01
CA GLU A 246 -23.24 0.71 24.89
C GLU A 246 -22.06 -0.01 25.52
N LYS A 247 -21.89 0.30 26.81
CA LYS A 247 -21.14 -0.51 27.75
C LYS A 247 -21.51 -1.98 27.53
N GLU A 248 -20.59 -2.77 26.99
CA GLU A 248 -20.60 -4.22 27.17
C GLU A 248 -20.33 -4.52 28.65
N THR A 249 -21.35 -4.29 29.48
CA THR A 249 -21.42 -4.84 30.82
C THR A 249 -21.78 -6.32 30.71
N GLY A 250 -20.82 -7.16 31.06
CA GLY A 250 -21.06 -8.33 31.90
C GLY A 250 -22.03 -9.36 31.36
N ARG A 251 -21.61 -10.10 30.33
CA ARG A 251 -21.92 -11.54 30.29
C ARG A 251 -20.61 -12.30 30.38
N THR A 252 -20.39 -12.87 31.56
CA THR A 252 -19.44 -13.94 31.88
C THR A 252 -19.76 -15.17 31.03
N ALA A 253 -19.45 -15.09 29.73
CA ALA A 253 -19.18 -16.28 28.95
C ALA A 253 -17.91 -16.88 29.54
N SER A 254 -17.91 -18.19 29.77
CA SER A 254 -16.76 -19.03 30.09
C SER A 254 -15.58 -18.69 29.16
N GLY A 255 -14.79 -17.70 29.53
CA GLY A 255 -13.74 -17.12 28.70
C GLY A 255 -12.68 -18.17 28.44
N LYS A 256 -12.23 -18.26 27.18
CA LYS A 256 -11.11 -19.12 26.83
C LYS A 256 -9.90 -18.64 27.63
N ILE A 257 -9.23 -19.56 28.31
CA ILE A 257 -8.09 -19.25 29.16
C ILE A 257 -6.89 -19.03 28.23
N PHE A 258 -6.38 -17.80 28.18
CA PHE A 258 -5.26 -17.42 27.31
C PHE A 258 -4.01 -18.27 27.59
N GLU A 259 -3.82 -18.61 28.86
CA GLU A 259 -2.72 -19.44 29.36
C GLU A 259 -2.76 -20.89 28.87
N GLN A 260 -3.89 -21.36 28.33
CA GLN A 260 -4.02 -22.71 27.75
C GLN A 260 -3.54 -22.79 26.30
N LEU A 261 -3.34 -21.64 25.63
CA LEU A 261 -2.77 -21.59 24.29
C LEU A 261 -1.27 -21.92 24.32
N THR A 262 -0.76 -22.48 23.24
CA THR A 262 0.69 -22.63 23.04
C THR A 262 1.38 -21.27 22.95
N GLU A 263 2.69 -21.21 23.20
CA GLU A 263 3.44 -19.94 23.17
C GLU A 263 3.33 -19.22 21.82
N ASP A 264 3.36 -19.95 20.71
CA ASP A 264 3.22 -19.39 19.35
C ASP A 264 1.80 -18.86 19.09
N GLU A 265 0.77 -19.55 19.58
CA GLU A 265 -0.63 -19.10 19.50
C GLU A 265 -0.85 -17.85 20.34
N GLN A 266 -0.30 -17.81 21.55
CA GLN A 266 -0.33 -16.63 22.42
C GLN A 266 0.31 -15.42 21.74
N HIS A 267 1.52 -15.61 21.17
CA HIS A 267 2.23 -14.54 20.46
C HIS A 267 1.44 -14.05 19.24
N THR A 268 0.91 -14.98 18.44
CA THR A 268 0.08 -14.67 17.28
C THR A 268 -1.18 -13.89 17.67
N LEU A 269 -1.84 -14.28 18.76
CA LEU A 269 -3.03 -13.60 19.27
C LEU A 269 -2.70 -12.20 19.78
N ILE A 270 -1.58 -12.04 20.50
CA ILE A 270 -1.09 -10.73 20.95
C ILE A 270 -0.83 -9.80 19.76
N LEU A 271 -0.13 -10.27 18.72
CA LEU A 271 0.17 -9.44 17.55
C LEU A 271 -1.11 -8.98 16.84
N LYS A 272 -2.10 -9.86 16.69
CA LYS A 272 -3.41 -9.50 16.14
C LYS A 272 -4.13 -8.48 17.03
N ALA A 273 -4.07 -8.63 18.35
CA ALA A 273 -4.67 -7.70 19.29
C ALA A 273 -4.02 -6.31 19.19
N ILE A 274 -2.69 -6.24 19.04
CA ILE A 274 -1.94 -5.00 18.82
C ILE A 274 -2.33 -4.36 17.50
N GLU A 275 -2.27 -5.10 16.39
CA GLU A 275 -2.63 -4.59 15.05
C GLU A 275 -4.05 -4.01 15.02
N ALA A 276 -5.00 -4.64 15.70
CA ALA A 276 -6.39 -4.18 15.75
C ALA A 276 -6.63 -2.96 16.66
N ASN A 277 -5.76 -2.67 17.63
CA ASN A 277 -6.02 -1.67 18.67
C ASN A 277 -4.92 -0.61 18.87
N ASP A 278 -3.79 -0.69 18.17
CA ASP A 278 -2.63 0.19 18.37
C ASP A 278 -3.01 1.68 18.33
N GLU A 279 -3.74 2.12 17.29
CA GLU A 279 -4.16 3.53 17.14
C GLU A 279 -5.04 3.99 18.31
N LYS A 280 -5.99 3.15 18.73
CA LYS A 280 -6.89 3.43 19.85
C LYS A 280 -6.12 3.53 21.17
N TRP A 281 -5.16 2.64 21.40
CA TRP A 281 -4.33 2.67 22.61
C TRP A 281 -3.42 3.89 22.64
N ARG A 282 -2.78 4.26 21.54
CA ARG A 282 -1.94 5.47 21.46
C ARG A 282 -2.75 6.76 21.65
N SER A 283 -3.97 6.80 21.09
CA SER A 283 -4.87 7.94 21.32
C SER A 283 -5.32 8.04 22.78
N LYS A 284 -5.55 6.92 23.45
CA LYS A 284 -5.97 6.88 24.85
C LYS A 284 -4.81 7.16 25.82
N TYR A 285 -3.63 6.65 25.54
CA TYR A 285 -2.45 6.70 26.40
C TYR A 285 -1.30 7.42 25.69
N PRO A 286 -1.28 8.76 25.72
CA PRO A 286 -0.36 9.56 24.91
C PRO A 286 1.13 9.42 25.30
N ASN A 287 1.43 8.80 26.44
CA ASN A 287 2.79 8.54 26.93
C ASN A 287 3.38 7.21 26.42
N ILE A 288 2.63 6.41 25.65
CA ILE A 288 3.14 5.19 25.02
C ILE A 288 4.16 5.55 23.93
N GLN A 289 5.37 5.04 24.08
CA GLN A 289 6.42 5.07 23.05
C GLN A 289 6.27 3.89 22.08
N ALA A 290 6.12 2.67 22.62
CA ALA A 290 6.01 1.45 21.82
C ALA A 290 4.99 0.46 22.42
N ILE A 291 4.44 -0.40 21.57
CA ILE A 291 3.55 -1.50 21.95
C ILE A 291 4.09 -2.76 21.27
N GLY A 292 4.30 -3.83 22.02
CA GLY A 292 4.88 -5.07 21.50
C GLY A 292 4.41 -6.31 22.22
N SER A 293 4.85 -7.47 21.75
CA SER A 293 4.64 -8.76 22.43
C SER A 293 5.90 -9.13 23.21
N GLY A 294 5.74 -9.59 24.45
CA GLY A 294 6.86 -10.01 25.28
C GLY A 294 6.41 -10.80 26.50
N LYS A 295 7.34 -11.06 27.43
CA LYS A 295 7.02 -11.69 28.73
C LYS A 295 6.67 -10.62 29.75
N LYS A 296 5.65 -10.88 30.58
CA LYS A 296 5.25 -10.00 31.69
C LYS A 296 6.30 -10.01 32.80
N TYR A 297 6.57 -8.85 33.39
CA TYR A 297 7.41 -8.69 34.56
C TYR A 297 6.57 -8.33 35.79
N ILE A 298 6.90 -8.91 36.95
CA ILE A 298 6.30 -8.59 38.24
C ILE A 298 7.44 -8.40 39.22
N ASP A 299 7.51 -7.23 39.88
CA ASP A 299 8.61 -6.87 40.79
C ASP A 299 9.99 -7.11 40.16
N GLU A 300 10.16 -6.63 38.92
CA GLU A 300 11.37 -6.79 38.09
C GLU A 300 11.75 -8.25 37.73
N LYS A 301 10.94 -9.23 38.12
CA LYS A 301 11.14 -10.64 37.77
C LYS A 301 10.32 -11.00 36.54
N LYS A 302 11.01 -11.51 35.51
CA LYS A 302 10.42 -12.06 34.29
C LYS A 302 9.55 -13.26 34.64
N THR A 303 8.29 -13.24 34.22
CA THR A 303 7.36 -14.38 34.35
C THR A 303 7.35 -15.23 33.07
N ASN A 304 6.69 -16.40 33.11
CA ASN A 304 6.50 -17.25 31.93
C ASN A 304 5.34 -16.79 31.03
N LEU A 305 4.53 -15.84 31.49
CA LEU A 305 3.32 -15.38 30.81
C LEU A 305 3.66 -14.42 29.67
N ASN A 306 3.13 -14.68 28.48
CA ASN A 306 3.20 -13.72 27.39
C ASN A 306 2.17 -12.59 27.62
N ALA A 307 2.56 -11.37 27.27
CA ALA A 307 1.75 -10.18 27.49
C ALA A 307 1.95 -9.14 26.39
N ILE A 308 1.01 -8.20 26.32
CA ILE A 308 1.16 -6.95 25.57
C ILE A 308 2.01 -5.99 26.40
N ILE A 309 3.19 -5.65 25.89
CA ILE A 309 4.14 -4.77 26.56
C ILE A 309 3.93 -3.35 26.05
N PHE A 310 3.54 -2.45 26.94
CA PHE A 310 3.44 -1.02 26.71
C PHE A 310 4.70 -0.34 27.23
N THR A 311 5.53 0.17 26.33
CA THR A 311 6.71 0.95 26.70
C THR A 311 6.32 2.40 26.88
N VAL A 312 6.55 2.96 28.07
CA VAL A 312 6.22 4.36 28.41
C VAL A 312 7.45 5.13 28.84
N THR A 313 7.38 6.46 28.71
CA THR A 313 8.46 7.41 29.04
C THR A 313 8.72 7.55 30.53
N ASN A 314 7.65 7.56 31.33
CA ASN A 314 7.67 7.73 32.77
C ASN A 314 6.45 6.98 33.34
N LYS A 315 6.61 6.24 34.44
CA LYS A 315 5.49 5.68 35.20
C LYS A 315 5.02 6.71 36.22
N GLU A 316 3.76 7.07 36.11
CA GLU A 316 3.11 7.92 37.12
C GLU A 316 2.35 7.02 38.11
N ASP A 317 2.72 7.11 39.39
CA ASP A 317 2.12 6.29 40.45
C ASP A 317 0.64 6.66 40.72
N ASP A 318 0.30 7.95 40.53
CA ASP A 318 -0.98 8.57 40.87
C ASP A 318 -1.89 8.85 39.65
N LEU A 319 -1.95 7.92 38.68
CA LEU A 319 -2.93 8.02 37.59
C LEU A 319 -4.35 7.64 38.06
N ASN A 320 -5.38 8.34 37.56
CA ASN A 320 -6.76 7.91 37.72
C ASN A 320 -6.94 6.51 37.10
N SER A 321 -7.82 5.68 37.67
CA SER A 321 -8.02 4.30 37.20
C SER A 321 -8.42 4.17 35.73
N LEU A 322 -9.05 5.20 35.15
CA LEU A 322 -9.42 5.25 33.72
C LEU A 322 -8.22 5.46 32.79
N ASP A 323 -7.18 6.10 33.31
CA ASP A 323 -5.96 6.49 32.60
C ASP A 323 -4.85 5.43 32.74
N LYS A 324 -5.06 4.43 33.61
CA LYS A 324 -4.17 3.27 33.71
C LYS A 324 -4.36 2.32 32.51
N VAL A 325 -3.25 1.75 32.04
CA VAL A 325 -3.29 0.58 31.16
C VAL A 325 -3.92 -0.56 31.96
N PRO A 326 -4.99 -1.22 31.46
CA PRO A 326 -5.65 -2.29 32.20
C PRO A 326 -4.72 -3.49 32.29
N GLU A 327 -4.74 -4.23 33.41
CA GLU A 327 -3.89 -5.42 33.61
C GLU A 327 -4.13 -6.53 32.58
N TYR A 328 -5.33 -6.55 31.98
CA TYR A 328 -5.75 -7.46 30.94
C TYR A 328 -6.52 -6.71 29.85
N VAL A 329 -6.34 -7.15 28.61
CA VAL A 329 -7.06 -6.69 27.44
C VAL A 329 -7.89 -7.85 26.90
N ALA A 330 -9.20 -7.63 26.76
CA ALA A 330 -10.08 -8.59 26.12
C ALA A 330 -9.91 -8.53 24.59
N TYR A 331 -9.58 -9.66 23.97
CA TYR A 331 -9.49 -9.78 22.52
C TYR A 331 -9.84 -11.21 22.07
N ASP A 332 -10.74 -11.34 21.09
CA ASP A 332 -11.20 -12.62 20.52
C ASP A 332 -11.67 -13.65 21.58
N GLY A 333 -12.33 -13.16 22.65
CA GLY A 333 -12.81 -13.99 23.75
C GLY A 333 -11.74 -14.44 24.75
N TYR A 334 -10.50 -13.99 24.62
CA TYR A 334 -9.40 -14.21 25.56
C TYR A 334 -9.12 -12.96 26.40
N GLN A 335 -8.59 -13.16 27.61
CA GLN A 335 -8.03 -12.09 28.45
C GLN A 335 -6.51 -12.12 28.31
N ILE A 336 -5.96 -11.21 27.53
CA ILE A 336 -4.51 -11.13 27.28
C ILE A 336 -3.90 -10.24 28.35
N ALA A 337 -2.90 -10.75 29.08
CA ALA A 337 -2.20 -9.95 30.07
C ALA A 337 -1.46 -8.76 29.43
N THR A 338 -1.38 -7.66 30.16
CA THR A 338 -0.54 -6.50 29.79
C THR A 338 0.60 -6.33 30.79
N ASP A 339 1.62 -5.60 30.35
CA ASP A 339 2.71 -5.10 31.18
C ASP A 339 3.09 -3.69 30.74
N VAL A 340 3.49 -2.84 31.69
CA VAL A 340 3.95 -1.47 31.41
C VAL A 340 5.40 -1.39 31.79
N GLN A 341 6.26 -1.14 30.81
CA GLN A 341 7.69 -0.99 31.01
C GLN A 341 8.06 0.47 30.85
N GLU A 342 8.63 1.04 31.90
CA GLU A 342 9.24 2.36 31.81
C GLU A 342 10.57 2.18 31.14
N VAL A 343 10.72 2.77 29.96
CA VAL A 343 12.03 2.95 29.37
C VAL A 343 12.30 4.43 29.53
N PRO A 344 13.40 4.81 30.21
CA PRO A 344 13.72 6.22 30.43
C PRO A 344 13.58 6.92 29.08
N ALA A 345 12.84 8.05 29.09
CA ALA A 345 12.64 8.88 27.92
C ALA A 345 13.89 8.82 27.04
N LEU A 346 13.76 8.25 25.84
CA LEU A 346 14.78 8.47 24.82
C LEU A 346 15.00 9.98 24.86
N ILE A 347 16.21 10.41 25.21
CA ILE A 347 16.54 11.82 25.34
C ILE A 347 16.35 12.39 23.93
N THR A 348 15.13 12.87 23.65
CA THR A 348 14.66 13.39 22.37
C THR A 348 14.85 14.89 22.29
N SER A 349 15.62 15.48 23.21
CA SER A 349 16.46 16.60 22.82
C SER A 349 17.62 16.06 21.97
N GLN A 350 17.32 15.47 20.81
CA GLN A 350 18.28 15.56 19.73
C GLN A 350 18.49 17.06 19.57
N SER A 351 19.72 17.49 19.83
CA SER A 351 20.18 18.79 19.35
C SER A 351 19.68 18.95 17.92
N ILE A 352 19.08 20.10 17.61
CA ILE A 352 18.45 20.38 16.30
C ILE A 352 19.41 20.06 15.14
N ARG A 353 20.72 20.03 15.43
CA ARG A 353 21.81 19.77 14.50
C ARG A 353 22.72 18.61 14.99
N ALA A 354 22.17 17.41 15.08
CA ALA A 354 22.91 16.19 15.43
C ALA A 354 22.77 15.09 14.36
N LEU A 355 23.49 13.98 14.53
CA LEU A 355 23.25 12.78 13.72
C LEU A 355 21.78 12.32 13.91
N GLY A 356 21.17 11.76 12.87
CA GLY A 356 19.75 11.41 12.87
C GLY A 356 18.79 12.58 12.67
N SER A 357 19.29 13.81 12.59
CA SER A 357 18.46 14.99 12.30
C SER A 357 18.07 15.04 10.82
N GLY A 358 16.98 15.74 10.51
CA GLY A 358 16.51 15.92 9.15
C GLY A 358 17.47 16.77 8.34
N VAL A 359 17.69 16.41 7.07
CA VAL A 359 18.50 17.19 6.14
C VAL A 359 17.81 17.34 4.80
N SER A 360 17.92 18.52 4.19
CA SER A 360 17.48 18.77 2.81
C SER A 360 18.40 19.77 2.14
N ARG A 361 18.28 19.91 0.81
CA ARG A 361 18.88 21.05 0.12
C ARG A 361 17.99 22.29 0.25
N ILE A 362 18.59 23.47 0.16
CA ILE A 362 17.83 24.73 0.17
C ILE A 362 16.95 24.92 -1.08
N ASP A 363 17.23 24.23 -2.18
CA ASP A 363 16.51 24.30 -3.45
C ASP A 363 15.68 23.04 -3.75
N SER A 364 15.51 22.13 -2.78
CA SER A 364 14.72 20.91 -2.95
C SER A 364 13.81 20.64 -1.75
N ASP A 365 12.59 20.20 -1.99
CA ASP A 365 11.66 19.78 -0.94
C ASP A 365 11.86 18.31 -0.52
N LYS A 366 12.77 17.59 -1.19
CA LYS A 366 13.18 16.27 -0.73
C LYS A 366 14.08 16.41 0.49
N PHE A 367 13.80 15.57 1.46
CA PHE A 367 14.51 15.49 2.73
C PHE A 367 14.93 14.05 2.99
N GLY A 368 15.93 13.91 3.84
CA GLY A 368 16.43 12.66 4.37
C GLY A 368 16.96 12.89 5.78
N THR A 369 17.90 12.06 6.19
CA THR A 369 18.51 12.10 7.51
C THR A 369 20.03 12.31 7.42
N ILE A 370 20.59 13.06 8.37
CA ILE A 370 22.04 13.15 8.57
C ILE A 370 22.53 11.80 9.12
N GLY A 371 23.34 11.09 8.33
CA GLY A 371 23.93 9.83 8.72
C GLY A 371 25.02 10.01 9.75
N LEU A 372 26.20 10.39 9.28
CA LEU A 372 27.41 10.48 10.08
C LEU A 372 28.12 11.80 9.82
N LYS A 373 28.89 12.24 10.81
CA LYS A 373 29.89 13.29 10.61
C LYS A 373 31.21 12.59 10.28
N VAL A 374 31.80 12.96 9.16
CA VAL A 374 32.97 12.30 8.58
C VAL A 374 34.02 13.35 8.22
N TYR A 375 35.25 12.93 7.92
CA TYR A 375 36.29 13.86 7.51
C TYR A 375 37.21 13.32 6.42
N ARG A 376 37.87 14.24 5.72
CA ARG A 376 39.05 13.97 4.88
C ARG A 376 40.28 14.58 5.54
N SER A 377 41.42 13.90 5.40
CA SER A 377 42.72 14.42 5.82
C SER A 377 43.33 15.25 4.68
N GLU A 378 43.59 16.53 4.92
CA GLU A 378 44.30 17.43 4.00
C GLU A 378 45.58 17.91 4.71
N GLY A 379 46.65 17.11 4.60
CA GLY A 379 47.84 17.27 5.45
C GLY A 379 47.51 17.03 6.92
N ASP A 380 47.88 17.98 7.78
CA ASP A 380 47.59 17.95 9.23
C ASP A 380 46.17 18.42 9.58
N HIS A 381 45.41 18.93 8.60
CA HIS A 381 44.08 19.45 8.81
C HIS A 381 43.00 18.41 8.51
N LYS A 382 41.95 18.41 9.33
CA LYS A 382 40.73 17.62 9.09
C LYS A 382 39.66 18.53 8.48
N LYS A 383 39.19 18.17 7.29
CA LYS A 383 38.03 18.80 6.66
C LYS A 383 36.80 17.97 6.96
N PHE A 384 35.82 18.57 7.65
CA PHE A 384 34.63 17.86 8.13
C PHE A 384 33.46 17.96 7.16
N PHE A 385 32.67 16.90 7.15
CA PHE A 385 31.49 16.76 6.29
C PHE A 385 30.35 16.10 7.07
N ILE A 386 29.13 16.32 6.61
CA ILE A 386 28.01 15.41 6.87
C ILE A 386 27.88 14.40 5.73
N LEU A 387 27.54 13.17 6.08
CA LEU A 387 27.25 12.07 5.18
C LEU A 387 25.75 11.81 5.15
N SER A 388 25.18 11.65 3.95
CA SER A 388 23.82 11.14 3.74
C SER A 388 23.73 10.47 2.36
N CYS A 389 22.54 10.06 1.92
CA CYS A 389 22.34 9.46 0.61
C CYS A 389 22.50 10.47 -0.54
N TYR A 390 22.95 9.99 -1.70
CA TYR A 390 23.05 10.81 -2.91
C TYR A 390 21.67 11.28 -3.37
N HIS A 391 20.67 10.39 -3.36
CA HIS A 391 19.32 10.77 -3.78
C HIS A 391 18.63 11.80 -2.86
N VAL A 392 19.22 12.07 -1.69
CA VAL A 392 18.82 13.14 -0.77
C VAL A 392 19.59 14.42 -1.06
N LEU A 393 20.93 14.39 -0.93
CA LEU A 393 21.76 15.61 -1.02
C LEU A 393 22.01 16.08 -2.46
N CYS A 394 21.83 15.22 -3.46
CA CYS A 394 22.07 15.52 -4.87
C CYS A 394 20.80 15.32 -5.70
N ARG A 395 19.64 15.65 -5.13
CA ARG A 395 18.33 15.47 -5.80
C ARG A 395 18.24 16.23 -7.13
N THR A 396 18.75 17.46 -7.17
CA THR A 396 18.71 18.30 -8.37
C THR A 396 19.54 17.73 -9.51
N GLU A 397 20.72 17.17 -9.20
CA GLU A 397 21.60 16.49 -10.17
C GLU A 397 20.99 15.16 -10.61
N LEU A 398 20.41 14.41 -9.66
CA LEU A 398 19.70 13.16 -9.97
C LEU A 398 18.53 13.37 -10.95
N LEU A 399 17.78 14.47 -10.82
CA LEU A 399 16.72 14.85 -11.77
C LEU A 399 17.25 15.13 -13.18
N LYS A 400 18.50 15.59 -13.29
CA LYS A 400 19.21 15.78 -14.57
C LYS A 400 19.92 14.51 -15.04
N GLN A 401 19.74 13.39 -14.32
CA GLN A 401 20.46 12.13 -14.55
C GLN A 401 21.98 12.25 -14.41
N GLU A 402 22.46 13.28 -13.72
CA GLU A 402 23.83 13.36 -13.28
C GLU A 402 23.97 12.42 -12.08
N LEU A 403 24.86 11.44 -12.17
CA LEU A 403 25.03 10.38 -11.16
C LEU A 403 26.32 10.57 -10.34
N THR A 404 27.03 11.67 -10.54
CA THR A 404 28.24 12.01 -9.82
C THR A 404 28.33 13.52 -9.73
N VAL A 405 28.65 14.02 -8.54
CA VAL A 405 28.98 15.43 -8.26
C VAL A 405 30.39 15.45 -7.72
N SER A 406 31.28 16.21 -8.36
CA SER A 406 32.70 16.22 -7.99
C SER A 406 33.35 17.59 -8.08
N ASP A 407 32.58 18.68 -7.91
CA ASP A 407 33.12 20.03 -7.98
C ASP A 407 33.22 20.67 -6.57
N PRO A 408 34.38 20.56 -5.90
CA PRO A 408 34.60 21.18 -4.59
C PRO A 408 34.72 22.72 -4.65
N HIS A 409 34.75 23.32 -5.84
CA HIS A 409 35.02 24.74 -6.05
C HIS A 409 33.91 25.48 -6.79
N SER A 410 32.81 24.80 -7.14
CA SER A 410 31.63 25.49 -7.65
C SER A 410 31.15 26.49 -6.61
N VAL A 411 31.27 27.78 -6.93
CA VAL A 411 30.71 28.88 -6.13
C VAL A 411 29.19 28.69 -5.93
N ASN A 412 28.57 27.92 -6.83
CA ASN A 412 27.15 27.57 -6.84
C ASN A 412 26.87 26.18 -6.23
N ALA A 413 27.80 25.63 -5.45
CA ALA A 413 27.55 24.38 -4.74
C ALA A 413 26.32 24.56 -3.83
N PRO A 414 25.31 23.69 -3.96
CA PRO A 414 24.04 23.87 -3.32
C PRO A 414 24.14 23.72 -1.81
N GLU A 415 23.46 24.61 -1.12
CA GLU A 415 23.44 24.67 0.34
C GLU A 415 22.53 23.59 0.91
N VAL A 416 23.00 23.03 2.02
CA VAL A 416 22.33 21.97 2.78
C VAL A 416 21.90 22.56 4.12
N VAL A 417 20.66 22.28 4.49
CA VAL A 417 20.01 22.84 5.67
C VAL A 417 19.69 21.76 6.70
N CYS A 418 19.84 22.10 7.98
CA CYS A 418 19.44 21.27 9.13
C CYS A 418 18.94 22.19 10.26
N PRO A 419 17.69 22.03 10.73
CA PRO A 419 16.75 20.95 10.39
C PRO A 419 16.26 21.06 8.93
N CYS A 420 15.60 20.03 8.41
CA CYS A 420 15.20 20.04 7.01
C CYS A 420 14.07 21.05 6.76
N LYS A 421 13.84 21.43 5.50
CA LYS A 421 12.78 22.37 5.10
C LYS A 421 11.39 22.03 5.61
N LYS A 422 11.12 20.74 5.83
CA LYS A 422 9.83 20.26 6.32
C LYS A 422 9.61 20.62 7.79
N ASP A 423 10.68 20.70 8.57
CA ASP A 423 10.64 21.13 9.98
C ASP A 423 10.59 22.65 10.10
N ASP A 424 11.36 23.35 9.26
CA ASP A 424 11.47 24.80 9.29
C ASP A 424 11.54 25.38 7.86
N ALA A 425 10.48 26.08 7.48
CA ALA A 425 10.39 26.76 6.18
C ALA A 425 11.31 27.98 6.08
N SER A 426 11.79 28.54 7.21
CA SER A 426 12.68 29.71 7.27
C SER A 426 14.15 29.31 7.08
N VAL A 427 14.43 28.62 5.96
CA VAL A 427 15.67 27.87 5.69
C VAL A 427 17.00 28.62 5.77
N MET A 428 16.99 29.96 5.74
CA MET A 428 18.21 30.76 5.57
C MET A 428 19.16 30.69 6.77
N ASP A 429 18.65 30.59 8.00
CA ASP A 429 19.48 30.49 9.21
C ASP A 429 19.94 29.05 9.53
N ASN A 430 19.47 28.09 8.73
CA ASN A 430 19.66 26.65 8.93
C ASN A 430 20.71 26.01 8.03
N ILE A 431 21.47 26.82 7.28
CA ILE A 431 22.54 26.31 6.43
C ILE A 431 23.64 25.68 7.30
N VAL A 432 23.88 24.39 7.09
CA VAL A 432 24.92 23.63 7.79
C VAL A 432 26.09 23.26 6.89
N GLY A 433 25.95 23.32 5.57
CA GLY A 433 27.04 23.00 4.66
C GLY A 433 26.69 23.16 3.19
N LYS A 434 27.64 22.76 2.33
CA LYS A 434 27.46 22.73 0.86
C LYS A 434 27.87 21.37 0.32
N VAL A 435 27.10 20.82 -0.61
CA VAL A 435 27.43 19.53 -1.23
C VAL A 435 28.79 19.65 -1.91
N GLU A 436 29.74 18.77 -1.55
CA GLU A 436 31.09 18.79 -2.13
C GLU A 436 31.29 17.62 -3.10
N PHE A 437 30.80 16.43 -2.72
CA PHE A 437 30.99 15.24 -3.52
C PHE A 437 29.84 14.27 -3.32
N GLY A 438 29.40 13.60 -4.38
CA GLY A 438 28.38 12.57 -4.30
C GLY A 438 28.44 11.63 -5.48
N LYS A 439 28.04 10.37 -5.29
CA LYS A 439 28.04 9.37 -6.34
C LYS A 439 26.89 8.37 -6.18
N LEU A 440 26.20 8.11 -7.29
CA LEU A 440 25.16 7.09 -7.42
C LEU A 440 25.50 6.07 -8.52
N ASN A 441 25.99 4.90 -8.14
CA ASN A 441 26.26 3.79 -9.07
C ASN A 441 25.63 2.48 -8.54
N SER A 442 26.05 1.31 -9.04
CA SER A 442 25.52 0.02 -8.59
C SER A 442 25.97 -0.41 -7.20
N TYR A 443 26.88 0.32 -6.56
CA TYR A 443 27.43 -0.05 -5.24
C TYR A 443 27.29 1.08 -4.22
N LEU A 444 26.95 2.30 -4.66
CA LEU A 444 27.05 3.50 -3.85
C LEU A 444 25.89 4.42 -4.15
N ASP A 445 25.22 4.87 -3.10
CA ASP A 445 24.23 5.94 -3.08
C ASP A 445 24.53 6.81 -1.87
N ALA A 446 25.57 7.64 -2.00
CA ALA A 446 26.05 8.45 -0.90
C ALA A 446 26.63 9.78 -1.40
N ALA A 447 26.50 10.80 -0.56
CA ALA A 447 27.02 12.13 -0.79
C ALA A 447 27.48 12.75 0.53
N ILE A 448 28.44 13.68 0.41
CA ILE A 448 28.97 14.46 1.51
C ILE A 448 28.78 15.95 1.26
N ALA A 449 28.40 16.66 2.32
CA ALA A 449 28.34 18.12 2.31
C ALA A 449 29.35 18.68 3.30
N LYS A 450 30.19 19.60 2.83
CA LYS A 450 31.26 20.24 3.59
C LYS A 450 30.65 21.14 4.66
N LEU A 451 31.07 20.94 5.91
CA LEU A 451 30.74 21.81 7.02
C LEU A 451 31.68 23.03 6.99
N PRO A 452 31.17 24.27 7.19
CA PRO A 452 32.04 25.44 7.33
C PRO A 452 32.85 25.36 8.63
N TYR A 453 32.24 24.81 9.69
CA TYR A 453 32.90 24.53 10.97
C TYR A 453 32.48 23.17 11.48
N GLY A 454 33.45 22.39 11.99
CA GLY A 454 33.17 21.05 12.52
C GLY A 454 32.16 21.05 13.66
N SER A 455 32.05 22.11 14.47
CA SER A 455 31.13 22.18 15.61
C SER A 455 29.64 22.36 15.24
N MET A 456 29.32 22.63 13.98
CA MET A 456 27.92 22.88 13.57
C MET A 456 27.00 21.66 13.74
N ILE A 457 27.57 20.46 13.66
CA ILE A 457 26.84 19.21 13.85
C ILE A 457 27.47 18.44 15.00
N GLU A 458 26.65 18.09 15.97
CA GLU A 458 27.04 17.21 17.07
C GLU A 458 27.32 15.80 16.56
N ASN A 459 28.45 15.23 16.96
CA ASN A 459 28.82 13.87 16.63
C ASN A 459 28.29 12.88 17.67
N LYS A 460 27.01 12.99 18.00
CA LYS A 460 26.34 12.21 19.04
C LYS A 460 24.93 11.86 18.60
N ILE A 461 24.45 10.69 19.01
CA ILE A 461 23.07 10.26 18.80
C ILE A 461 22.63 9.30 19.91
N GLY A 462 21.56 9.65 20.63
CA GLY A 462 21.15 8.92 21.82
C GLY A 462 22.31 8.79 22.82
N SER A 463 22.66 7.55 23.17
CA SER A 463 23.80 7.22 24.03
C SER A 463 25.14 7.11 23.30
N ILE A 464 25.15 7.09 21.96
CA ILE A 464 26.35 6.90 21.15
C ILE A 464 27.06 8.24 20.97
N THR A 465 28.27 8.37 21.51
CA THR A 465 29.12 9.56 21.38
C THR A 465 30.33 9.27 20.50
N ASN A 466 30.59 10.11 19.49
CA ASN A 466 31.71 10.00 18.56
C ASN A 466 31.85 8.60 17.91
N PRO A 467 30.86 8.16 17.13
CA PRO A 467 30.90 6.84 16.49
C PRO A 467 32.06 6.73 15.49
N SER A 468 33.11 6.01 15.86
CA SER A 468 34.31 5.81 15.02
C SER A 468 34.65 4.35 14.74
N ALA A 469 34.14 3.41 15.56
CA ALA A 469 34.33 1.98 15.34
C ALA A 469 33.43 1.51 14.20
N ILE A 470 33.96 0.64 13.33
CA ILE A 470 33.24 0.07 12.20
C ILE A 470 33.02 -1.41 12.47
N TYR A 471 31.78 -1.87 12.28
CA TYR A 471 31.44 -3.29 12.32
C TYR A 471 31.05 -3.76 10.91
N ASP A 472 31.90 -4.59 10.31
CA ASP A 472 31.55 -5.28 9.07
C ASP A 472 30.76 -6.55 9.43
N LEU A 473 29.47 -6.54 9.10
CA LEU A 473 28.61 -7.71 9.28
C LEU A 473 29.15 -8.90 8.47
N LYS A 474 29.14 -10.08 9.09
CA LYS A 474 29.60 -11.37 8.55
C LYS A 474 28.41 -12.29 8.32
N LYS A 475 28.58 -13.31 7.48
CA LYS A 475 27.51 -14.28 7.20
C LYS A 475 26.91 -14.89 8.48
N ASP A 476 27.73 -15.17 9.48
CA ASP A 476 27.27 -15.69 10.78
C ASP A 476 26.29 -14.74 11.51
N ASP A 477 26.33 -13.44 11.26
CA ASP A 477 25.39 -12.48 11.85
C ASP A 477 23.96 -12.65 11.29
N GLU A 478 23.83 -13.13 10.06
CA GLU A 478 22.55 -13.49 9.45
C GLU A 478 21.90 -14.67 10.20
N ASP A 479 22.69 -15.70 10.49
CA ASP A 479 22.21 -16.93 11.11
C ASP A 479 21.92 -16.75 12.62
N ASN A 480 22.65 -15.84 13.28
CA ASN A 480 22.55 -15.61 14.72
C ASN A 480 21.49 -14.58 15.13
N ASN A 481 20.57 -14.19 14.23
CA ASN A 481 19.57 -13.15 14.49
C ASN A 481 20.19 -11.84 15.01
N PHE A 482 21.31 -11.41 14.44
CA PHE A 482 22.02 -10.22 14.89
C PHE A 482 21.12 -8.97 14.77
N TYR A 483 21.13 -8.11 15.78
CA TYR A 483 20.31 -6.90 15.80
C TYR A 483 21.14 -5.65 15.51
N VAL A 484 20.54 -4.75 14.75
CA VAL A 484 21.03 -3.39 14.53
C VAL A 484 20.01 -2.37 15.02
N GLN A 485 20.48 -1.14 15.22
CA GLN A 485 19.67 -0.01 15.62
C GLN A 485 19.94 1.20 14.73
N THR A 486 18.94 2.04 14.53
CA THR A 486 19.02 3.24 13.71
C THR A 486 18.28 4.40 14.36
N TRP A 487 18.61 5.61 13.91
CA TRP A 487 17.94 6.84 14.29
C TRP A 487 17.61 7.65 13.04
N GLY A 488 16.40 7.48 12.54
CA GLY A 488 15.87 8.23 11.41
C GLY A 488 15.21 9.53 11.82
N TRP A 489 15.15 10.50 10.91
CA TRP A 489 14.36 11.72 11.13
C TRP A 489 12.87 11.40 11.34
N THR A 490 12.32 10.46 10.55
CA THR A 490 10.92 10.02 10.64
C THR A 490 10.76 8.91 11.67
N SER A 491 11.50 7.80 11.55
CA SER A 491 11.31 6.64 12.44
C SER A 491 11.80 6.88 13.86
N LYS A 492 12.60 7.93 14.09
CA LYS A 492 13.32 8.14 15.34
C LYS A 492 14.16 6.89 15.64
N TYR A 493 14.16 6.43 16.88
CA TYR A 493 14.87 5.21 17.26
C TYR A 493 14.11 3.97 16.79
N SER A 494 14.79 3.07 16.11
CA SER A 494 14.25 1.75 15.75
C SER A 494 15.34 0.68 15.80
N THR A 495 14.94 -0.55 16.08
CA THR A 495 15.82 -1.73 16.06
C THR A 495 15.23 -2.82 15.18
N GLY A 496 16.08 -3.70 14.66
CA GLY A 496 15.63 -4.80 13.80
C GLY A 496 16.73 -5.81 13.53
N LYS A 497 16.32 -7.02 13.17
CA LYS A 497 17.25 -8.10 12.85
C LYS A 497 17.87 -7.95 11.47
N VAL A 498 19.13 -8.34 11.34
CA VAL A 498 19.78 -8.62 10.06
C VAL A 498 19.12 -9.85 9.44
N LYS A 499 18.73 -9.72 8.17
CA LYS A 499 18.05 -10.78 7.40
C LYS A 499 18.93 -11.36 6.32
N LYS A 500 19.68 -10.51 5.61
CA LYS A 500 20.66 -10.92 4.60
C LYS A 500 21.80 -9.94 4.54
N ILE A 501 22.99 -10.47 4.27
CA ILE A 501 24.15 -9.66 3.94
C ILE A 501 24.49 -9.93 2.47
N TYR A 502 24.84 -8.88 1.73
CA TYR A 502 25.07 -8.90 0.28
C TYR A 502 23.82 -9.09 -0.60
N ASP A 503 22.70 -8.46 -0.21
CA ASP A 503 21.51 -8.43 -1.06
C ASP A 503 21.66 -7.44 -2.22
N ASN A 504 20.96 -7.69 -3.32
CA ASN A 504 21.05 -6.89 -4.55
C ASN A 504 19.67 -6.37 -5.01
N PRO A 505 19.00 -5.52 -4.22
CA PRO A 505 17.63 -5.11 -4.52
C PRO A 505 17.54 -4.08 -5.67
N ASN A 506 16.38 -4.06 -6.31
CA ASN A 506 15.99 -2.97 -7.20
C ASN A 506 15.47 -1.79 -6.36
N ILE A 507 16.24 -0.71 -6.27
CA ILE A 507 15.81 0.54 -5.63
C ILE A 507 15.21 1.46 -6.69
N ILE A 508 13.99 1.93 -6.46
CA ILE A 508 13.27 2.81 -7.38
C ILE A 508 13.62 4.26 -7.06
N TYR A 509 14.29 4.93 -7.99
CA TYR A 509 14.57 6.35 -7.92
C TYR A 509 13.58 7.11 -8.80
N GLU A 510 12.93 8.12 -8.24
CA GLU A 510 11.87 8.88 -8.94
C GLU A 510 12.33 9.49 -10.28
N ALA A 511 13.63 9.78 -10.46
CA ALA A 511 14.17 10.43 -11.66
C ALA A 511 14.75 9.48 -12.73
N ILE A 512 15.31 8.34 -12.31
CA ILE A 512 16.06 7.43 -13.19
C ILE A 512 15.46 6.01 -13.22
N GLY A 513 14.33 5.80 -12.55
CA GLY A 513 13.66 4.51 -12.47
C GLY A 513 14.36 3.52 -11.53
N PRO A 514 14.06 2.21 -11.67
CA PRO A 514 14.65 1.15 -10.86
C PRO A 514 16.13 0.96 -11.19
N LYS A 515 16.96 0.82 -10.16
CA LYS A 515 18.39 0.52 -10.28
C LYS A 515 18.79 -0.53 -9.25
N VAL A 516 19.51 -1.55 -9.71
CA VAL A 516 20.08 -2.58 -8.83
C VAL A 516 21.24 -1.97 -8.06
N LEU A 517 21.07 -1.85 -6.74
CA LEU A 517 22.18 -1.63 -5.83
C LEU A 517 22.68 -2.99 -5.35
N LYS A 518 23.99 -3.14 -5.29
CA LYS A 518 24.67 -4.38 -4.95
C LYS A 518 25.24 -4.31 -3.54
N GLU A 519 25.35 -5.50 -2.95
CA GLU A 519 26.02 -5.70 -1.67
C GLU A 519 25.38 -4.91 -0.50
N LEU A 520 24.07 -4.70 -0.55
CA LEU A 520 23.35 -4.08 0.56
C LEU A 520 23.13 -5.08 1.69
N ILE A 521 22.92 -4.56 2.89
CA ILE A 521 22.47 -5.36 4.03
C ILE A 521 20.95 -5.20 4.12
N GLN A 522 20.23 -6.32 4.11
CA GLN A 522 18.80 -6.38 4.32
C GLN A 522 18.53 -6.60 5.81
N VAL A 523 17.70 -5.75 6.40
CA VAL A 523 17.26 -5.84 7.80
C VAL A 523 15.74 -5.83 7.87
N GLU A 524 15.18 -6.18 9.03
CA GLU A 524 13.76 -5.93 9.33
C GLU A 524 13.43 -4.44 9.14
N LYS A 525 12.15 -4.14 8.97
CA LYS A 525 11.70 -2.76 8.78
C LYS A 525 12.09 -1.90 9.99
N ILE A 526 13.10 -1.04 9.80
CA ILE A 526 13.60 -0.09 10.82
C ILE A 526 13.59 1.36 10.32
N SER A 527 13.09 1.59 9.12
CA SER A 527 13.06 2.90 8.46
C SER A 527 11.71 3.21 7.86
N ALA A 528 11.39 4.50 7.76
CA ALA A 528 10.24 5.07 7.09
C ALA A 528 10.69 6.05 5.99
N ASN A 529 9.74 6.57 5.22
CA ASN A 529 10.02 7.61 4.23
C ASN A 529 10.60 8.86 4.93
N GLY A 530 11.77 9.32 4.49
CA GLY A 530 12.54 10.39 5.14
C GLY A 530 13.78 9.91 5.91
N ASP A 531 13.91 8.60 6.14
CA ASP A 531 15.07 8.05 6.85
C ASP A 531 16.23 7.69 5.94
N SER A 532 16.14 8.00 4.64
CA SER A 532 17.28 7.86 3.72
C SER A 532 18.47 8.67 4.23
N GLY A 533 19.59 7.99 4.42
CA GLY A 533 20.80 8.52 5.03
C GLY A 533 20.92 8.28 6.54
N ALA A 534 19.88 7.78 7.22
CA ALA A 534 19.92 7.54 8.66
C ALA A 534 21.03 6.56 9.04
N PRO A 535 21.81 6.83 10.10
CA PRO A 535 22.91 5.96 10.49
C PRO A 535 22.39 4.66 11.09
N VAL A 536 23.11 3.57 10.83
CA VAL A 536 22.82 2.25 11.38
C VAL A 536 24.02 1.78 12.18
N PHE A 537 23.75 1.34 13.40
CA PHE A 537 24.76 0.90 14.36
C PHE A 537 24.47 -0.51 14.85
N THR A 538 25.51 -1.18 15.36
CA THR A 538 25.33 -2.32 16.25
C THR A 538 24.71 -1.86 17.57
N MET A 539 24.21 -2.80 18.38
CA MET A 539 23.74 -2.49 19.73
C MET A 539 24.85 -1.89 20.63
N ALA A 540 26.12 -2.15 20.30
CA ALA A 540 27.29 -1.59 20.97
C ALA A 540 27.70 -0.19 20.47
N GLY A 541 27.02 0.34 19.44
CA GLY A 541 27.28 1.68 18.89
C GLY A 541 28.36 1.73 17.80
N GLU A 542 28.77 0.58 17.26
CA GLU A 542 29.69 0.52 16.12
C GLU A 542 28.93 0.78 14.83
N VAL A 543 29.54 1.48 13.88
CA VAL A 543 28.91 1.88 12.63
C VAL A 543 28.84 0.70 11.66
N VAL A 544 27.62 0.42 11.20
CA VAL A 544 27.35 -0.59 10.17
C VAL A 544 27.18 0.07 8.80
N GLY A 545 26.46 1.19 8.71
CA GLY A 545 26.12 1.82 7.44
C GLY A 545 25.12 2.96 7.56
N ILE A 546 24.46 3.28 6.43
CA ILE A 546 23.32 4.20 6.39
C ILE A 546 22.13 3.56 5.67
N ILE A 547 20.91 3.94 6.04
CA ILE A 547 19.69 3.51 5.34
C ILE A 547 19.66 4.11 3.93
N VAL A 548 19.41 3.29 2.91
CA VAL A 548 19.29 3.75 1.51
C VAL A 548 17.85 3.61 0.97
N GLY A 549 17.05 2.76 1.58
CA GLY A 549 15.65 2.53 1.20
C GLY A 549 15.03 1.37 1.95
N GLY A 550 13.87 0.90 1.49
CA GLY A 550 13.14 -0.23 2.05
C GLY A 550 11.84 -0.44 1.29
N ASP A 551 11.15 -1.55 1.55
CA ASP A 551 9.76 -1.69 1.11
C ASP A 551 8.84 -0.96 2.10
N ASN A 552 7.52 -0.96 1.86
CA ASN A 552 6.61 -0.26 2.75
C ASN A 552 6.45 -0.93 4.13
N ASN A 553 6.65 -2.25 4.25
CA ASN A 553 6.07 -3.01 5.35
C ASN A 553 7.02 -3.96 6.09
N LYS A 554 8.08 -4.47 5.47
CA LYS A 554 8.83 -5.63 5.98
C LYS A 554 10.32 -5.42 6.11
N ILE A 555 10.93 -4.64 5.23
CA ILE A 555 12.39 -4.63 5.09
C ILE A 555 12.94 -3.21 4.91
N SER A 556 14.13 -3.01 5.46
CA SER A 556 14.97 -1.84 5.20
C SER A 556 16.31 -2.30 4.62
N TYR A 557 16.91 -1.43 3.82
CA TYR A 557 18.19 -1.66 3.17
C TYR A 557 19.24 -0.69 3.69
N VAL A 558 20.38 -1.24 4.09
CA VAL A 558 21.51 -0.51 4.64
C VAL A 558 22.67 -0.59 3.64
N LEU A 559 23.23 0.56 3.29
CA LEU A 559 24.45 0.70 2.52
C LEU A 559 25.66 0.57 3.47
N PRO A 560 26.52 -0.45 3.32
CA PRO A 560 27.62 -0.70 4.26
C PRO A 560 28.59 0.48 4.35
N ILE A 561 29.00 0.83 5.56
CA ILE A 561 29.87 2.00 5.78
C ILE A 561 31.23 1.86 5.10
N ARG A 562 31.77 0.64 5.02
CA ARG A 562 33.03 0.34 4.35
C ARG A 562 32.98 0.71 2.86
N THR A 563 31.87 0.39 2.19
CA THR A 563 31.61 0.75 0.79
C THR A 563 31.59 2.27 0.61
N ILE A 564 31.00 3.01 1.55
CA ILE A 564 30.93 4.47 1.52
C ILE A 564 32.30 5.10 1.75
N ILE A 565 33.03 4.66 2.78
CA ILE A 565 34.38 5.14 3.12
C ILE A 565 35.32 5.02 1.93
N ASN A 566 35.33 3.84 1.30
CA ASN A 566 36.17 3.59 0.13
C ASN A 566 35.69 4.38 -1.09
N GLY A 567 34.37 4.43 -1.31
CA GLY A 567 33.77 5.08 -2.47
C GLY A 567 33.89 6.60 -2.48
N LEU A 568 33.90 7.23 -1.30
CA LEU A 568 34.01 8.69 -1.13
C LEU A 568 35.38 9.15 -0.61
N ASN A 569 36.31 8.24 -0.30
CA ASN A 569 37.60 8.51 0.32
C ASN A 569 37.49 9.41 1.56
N ILE A 570 36.78 8.92 2.58
CA ILE A 570 36.51 9.63 3.85
C ILE A 570 36.88 8.77 5.07
N LYS A 571 36.87 9.35 6.27
CA LYS A 571 37.11 8.69 7.56
C LYS A 571 36.01 9.07 8.55
N LEU A 572 35.77 8.22 9.56
CA LEU A 572 34.86 8.51 10.68
C LEU A 572 35.57 9.36 11.74
#